data_AF-A0A660V1D9-F1
#
_entry.id   AF-A0A660V1D9-F1
#
_cell.length_a   1.000
_cell.length_b   1.000
_cell.length_c   1.000
_cell.angle_alpha   90.00
_cell.angle_beta   90.00
_cell.angle_gamma   90.00
#
_symmetry.space_group_name_H-M   'P 1'
#
loop_
_entity.id
_entity.type
_entity.pdbx_description
1 polymer ?
#
loop_
_entity_poly.entity_id
_entity_poly.type
_entity_poly.pdbx_seq_one_letter_code
_entity_poly.pdbx_strand_id
1 'polypeptide(L)'
;MSEIDVIREMAQQILTVPTLAGTTDNWLWDRAQRLVRNVEHICRLPELAEADLAIDRFCLAAAAYFSDAGFARYADPEDTAARLVLADVTLGDLLDFSTQIVSDKLSGALAGPKIDKINRIIIESGNRFTDMTEAKILSDARNLDDMGAVGLFNEFRRYVVHGRGASDVLNSWQRKIDYRYWQARLKEGFRFESVRKLATQRFSAAKYFMNQLGAEHSAKDLEDMILESLNS
;
A
#
# COMPACT_ATOMS: atom_id res chain seq x y z
N MET A 1 -13.89 16.42 -20.33
CA MET A 1 -13.26 15.44 -19.43
C MET A 1 -11.77 15.73 -19.45
N SER A 2 -11.13 15.90 -18.29
CA SER A 2 -9.67 16.18 -18.27
C SER A 2 -8.88 14.90 -18.55
N GLU A 3 -7.61 15.01 -18.99
CA GLU A 3 -6.75 13.82 -19.18
C GLU A 3 -6.69 12.98 -17.89
N ILE A 4 -6.67 13.61 -16.71
CA ILE A 4 -6.59 12.88 -15.44
C ILE A 4 -7.89 12.15 -15.09
N ASP A 5 -9.06 12.65 -15.54
CA ASP A 5 -10.33 11.93 -15.38
C ASP A 5 -10.34 10.63 -16.20
N VAL A 6 -9.82 10.68 -17.44
CA VAL A 6 -9.68 9.49 -18.30
C VAL A 6 -8.78 8.45 -17.63
N ILE A 7 -7.64 8.88 -17.08
CA ILE A 7 -6.71 8.02 -16.34
C ILE A 7 -7.37 7.39 -15.12
N ARG A 8 -8.14 8.17 -14.37
CA ARG A 8 -8.89 7.68 -13.21
C ARG A 8 -9.91 6.61 -13.60
N GLU A 9 -10.68 6.84 -14.66
CA GLU A 9 -11.69 5.89 -15.15
C GLU A 9 -11.05 4.57 -15.62
N MET A 10 -9.95 4.66 -16.39
CA MET A 10 -9.19 3.48 -16.82
C MET A 10 -8.62 2.70 -15.63
N ALA A 11 -8.01 3.40 -14.67
CA ALA A 11 -7.49 2.78 -13.45
C ALA A 11 -8.61 2.09 -12.65
N GLN A 12 -9.77 2.73 -12.51
CA GLN A 12 -10.92 2.14 -11.84
C GLN A 12 -11.34 0.83 -12.51
N GLN A 13 -11.47 0.80 -13.83
CA GLN A 13 -11.85 -0.42 -14.56
C GLN A 13 -10.86 -1.57 -14.35
N ILE A 14 -9.57 -1.26 -14.26
CA ILE A 14 -8.49 -2.25 -14.11
C ILE A 14 -8.39 -2.78 -12.68
N LEU A 15 -8.58 -1.90 -11.69
CA LEU A 15 -8.39 -2.22 -10.27
C LEU A 15 -9.66 -2.76 -9.61
N THR A 16 -10.76 -2.77 -10.33
CA THR A 16 -12.04 -3.29 -9.87
C THR A 16 -12.17 -4.74 -10.34
N VAL A 17 -11.81 -5.70 -9.49
CA VAL A 17 -11.68 -7.11 -9.88
C VAL A 17 -12.87 -7.92 -9.36
N PRO A 18 -13.45 -8.87 -10.12
CA PRO A 18 -14.51 -9.71 -9.60
C PRO A 18 -14.02 -10.66 -8.50
N THR A 19 -14.83 -10.83 -7.46
CA THR A 19 -14.64 -11.87 -6.44
C THR A 19 -15.07 -13.24 -6.98
N LEU A 20 -14.74 -14.30 -6.23
CA LEU A 20 -15.25 -15.65 -6.49
C LEU A 20 -16.78 -15.74 -6.50
N ALA A 21 -17.48 -14.84 -5.79
CA ALA A 21 -18.94 -14.79 -5.75
C ALA A 21 -19.54 -13.95 -6.90
N GLY A 22 -18.72 -13.46 -7.84
CA GLY A 22 -19.15 -12.58 -8.93
C GLY A 22 -19.46 -11.14 -8.50
N THR A 23 -19.30 -10.80 -7.22
CA THR A 23 -19.41 -9.43 -6.73
C THR A 23 -18.10 -8.67 -6.94
N THR A 24 -18.15 -7.35 -6.90
CA THR A 24 -16.98 -6.50 -7.11
C THR A 24 -16.08 -6.42 -5.89
N ASP A 25 -14.77 -6.68 -6.05
CA ASP A 25 -13.72 -6.35 -5.07
C ASP A 25 -13.10 -4.98 -5.38
N ASN A 26 -13.33 -4.02 -4.49
CA ASN A 26 -12.84 -2.65 -4.63
C ASN A 26 -11.52 -2.40 -3.87
N TRP A 27 -10.92 -3.41 -3.25
CA TRP A 27 -9.77 -3.21 -2.37
C TRP A 27 -8.59 -2.48 -3.06
N LEU A 28 -8.26 -2.88 -4.30
CA LEU A 28 -7.19 -2.23 -5.07
C LEU A 28 -7.56 -0.81 -5.48
N TRP A 29 -8.82 -0.58 -5.84
CA TRP A 29 -9.31 0.75 -6.19
C TRP A 29 -9.26 1.71 -4.99
N ASP A 30 -9.77 1.29 -3.84
CA ASP A 30 -9.73 2.08 -2.60
C ASP A 30 -8.29 2.42 -2.20
N ARG A 31 -7.36 1.47 -2.39
CA ARG A 31 -5.94 1.69 -2.16
C ARG A 31 -5.35 2.71 -3.12
N ALA A 32 -5.58 2.58 -4.42
CA ALA A 32 -5.10 3.55 -5.41
C ALA A 32 -5.57 4.97 -5.10
N GLN A 33 -6.84 5.14 -4.69
CA GLN A 33 -7.36 6.44 -4.26
C GLN A 33 -6.64 6.98 -3.01
N ARG A 34 -6.34 6.14 -2.02
CA ARG A 34 -5.55 6.56 -0.84
C ARG A 34 -4.12 6.94 -1.23
N LEU A 35 -3.49 6.21 -2.16
CA LEU A 35 -2.16 6.55 -2.66
C LEU A 35 -2.16 7.90 -3.37
N VAL A 36 -3.14 8.17 -4.24
CA VAL A 36 -3.29 9.47 -4.91
C VAL A 36 -3.44 10.60 -3.90
N ARG A 37 -4.29 10.44 -2.87
CA ARG A 37 -4.40 11.42 -1.78
C ARG A 37 -3.08 11.62 -1.04
N ASN A 38 -2.38 10.53 -0.72
CA ASN A 38 -1.10 10.61 -0.03
C ASN A 38 -0.05 11.35 -0.88
N VAL A 39 0.09 11.05 -2.18
CA VAL A 39 1.05 11.78 -3.03
C VAL A 39 0.69 13.25 -3.14
N GLU A 40 -0.59 13.60 -3.28
CA GLU A 40 -1.04 14.99 -3.33
C GLU A 40 -0.71 15.76 -2.04
N HIS A 41 -0.89 15.14 -0.88
CA HIS A 41 -0.54 15.73 0.42
C HIS A 41 0.98 15.85 0.59
N ILE A 42 1.75 14.81 0.21
CA ILE A 42 3.21 14.84 0.28
C ILE A 42 3.76 15.95 -0.61
N CYS A 43 3.24 16.13 -1.83
CA CYS A 43 3.62 17.24 -2.74
C CYS A 43 3.35 18.65 -2.20
N ARG A 44 2.69 18.80 -1.04
CA ARG A 44 2.42 20.08 -0.38
C ARG A 44 3.25 20.26 0.90
N LEU A 45 4.14 19.32 1.22
CA LEU A 45 5.02 19.46 2.37
C LEU A 45 5.97 20.67 2.20
N PRO A 46 6.26 21.42 3.27
CA PRO A 46 7.17 22.56 3.21
C PRO A 46 8.54 22.19 2.64
N GLU A 47 9.10 21.04 3.03
CA GLU A 47 10.40 20.56 2.55
C GLU A 47 10.48 20.32 1.04
N LEU A 48 9.34 20.10 0.36
CA LEU A 48 9.28 20.01 -1.10
C LEU A 48 8.96 21.35 -1.76
N ALA A 49 8.15 22.18 -1.10
CA ALA A 49 7.82 23.52 -1.58
C ALA A 49 9.05 24.46 -1.55
N GLU A 50 9.87 24.36 -0.51
CA GLU A 50 11.08 25.17 -0.31
C GLU A 50 12.22 24.76 -1.24
N ALA A 51 12.24 23.51 -1.69
CA ALA A 51 13.28 22.97 -2.58
C ALA A 51 13.12 23.42 -4.05
N ASP A 52 12.05 24.15 -4.38
CA ASP A 52 11.70 24.61 -5.74
C ASP A 52 11.79 23.51 -6.82
N LEU A 53 11.44 22.28 -6.43
CA LEU A 53 11.51 21.12 -7.31
C LEU A 53 10.29 21.11 -8.23
N ALA A 54 10.52 21.11 -9.54
CA ALA A 54 9.48 20.91 -10.54
C ALA A 54 8.96 19.46 -10.48
N ILE A 55 7.88 19.23 -9.73
CA ILE A 55 7.21 17.94 -9.62
C ILE A 55 6.13 17.84 -10.70
N ASP A 56 6.23 16.81 -11.54
CA ASP A 56 5.18 16.49 -12.51
C ASP A 56 4.04 15.74 -11.83
N ARG A 57 3.11 16.54 -11.29
CA ARG A 57 1.95 16.05 -10.53
C ARG A 57 1.04 15.15 -11.36
N PHE A 58 0.95 15.37 -12.67
CA PHE A 58 0.15 14.55 -13.56
C PHE A 58 0.72 13.14 -13.66
N CYS A 59 2.00 13.01 -14.02
CA CYS A 59 2.64 11.70 -14.14
C CYS A 59 2.72 10.98 -12.79
N LEU A 60 2.94 11.72 -11.69
CA LEU A 60 2.95 11.14 -10.35
C LEU A 60 1.57 10.62 -9.92
N ALA A 61 0.49 11.36 -10.18
CA ALA A 61 -0.87 10.89 -9.86
C ALA A 61 -1.24 9.66 -10.69
N ALA A 62 -0.93 9.67 -11.99
CA ALA A 62 -1.11 8.50 -12.85
C ALA A 62 -0.29 7.29 -12.36
N ALA A 63 0.97 7.50 -11.98
CA ALA A 63 1.80 6.45 -11.40
C ALA A 63 1.20 5.90 -10.09
N ALA A 64 0.65 6.76 -9.23
CA ALA A 64 -0.02 6.33 -8.00
C ALA A 64 -1.30 5.53 -8.24
N TYR A 65 -2.08 5.85 -9.29
CA TYR A 65 -3.21 5.04 -9.69
C TYR A 65 -2.78 3.63 -10.13
N PHE A 66 -1.67 3.53 -10.86
CA PHE A 66 -1.28 2.27 -11.50
C PHE A 66 -0.20 1.48 -10.75
N SER A 67 0.41 2.00 -9.68
CA SER A 67 1.58 1.38 -9.02
C SER A 67 1.34 0.01 -8.41
N ASP A 68 0.07 -0.34 -8.20
CA ASP A 68 -0.38 -1.63 -7.68
C ASP A 68 -1.26 -2.38 -8.71
N ALA A 69 -1.32 -1.93 -9.96
CA ALA A 69 -2.13 -2.58 -11.01
C ALA A 69 -1.66 -4.00 -11.32
N GLY A 70 -0.38 -4.30 -11.11
CA GLY A 70 0.15 -5.66 -11.21
C GLY A 70 -0.58 -6.66 -10.30
N PHE A 71 -1.18 -6.22 -9.18
CA PHE A 71 -1.99 -7.10 -8.33
C PHE A 71 -3.31 -7.52 -8.98
N ALA A 72 -3.87 -6.73 -9.91
CA ALA A 72 -5.14 -7.07 -10.57
C ALA A 72 -5.02 -8.37 -11.36
N ARG A 73 -3.83 -8.65 -11.94
CA ARG A 73 -3.53 -9.91 -12.63
C ARG A 73 -3.67 -11.14 -11.74
N TYR A 74 -3.41 -11.00 -10.44
CA TYR A 74 -3.49 -12.09 -9.47
C TYR A 74 -4.84 -12.21 -8.79
N ALA A 75 -5.66 -11.16 -8.85
CA ALA A 75 -7.00 -11.16 -8.29
C ALA A 75 -8.03 -11.81 -9.23
N ASP A 76 -7.70 -12.00 -10.52
CA ASP A 76 -8.57 -12.58 -11.53
C ASP A 76 -9.06 -14.00 -11.13
N PRO A 77 -10.39 -14.23 -11.01
CA PRO A 77 -10.97 -15.54 -10.72
C PRO A 77 -10.83 -16.59 -11.80
N GLU A 78 -10.63 -16.19 -13.05
CA GLU A 78 -10.47 -17.14 -14.15
C GLU A 78 -9.03 -17.68 -14.23
N ASP A 79 -8.06 -16.97 -13.65
CA ASP A 79 -6.66 -17.40 -13.59
C ASP A 79 -6.33 -18.05 -12.23
N THR A 80 -6.84 -19.26 -12.05
CA THR A 80 -6.54 -20.13 -10.89
C THR A 80 -5.05 -20.37 -10.67
N ALA A 81 -4.24 -20.35 -11.74
CA ALA A 81 -2.80 -20.54 -11.68
C ALA A 81 -2.11 -19.29 -11.11
N ALA A 82 -2.49 -18.09 -11.54
CA ALA A 82 -1.96 -16.83 -10.98
C ALA A 82 -2.23 -16.71 -9.48
N ARG A 83 -3.39 -17.15 -8.99
CA ARG A 83 -3.74 -17.09 -7.56
C ARG A 83 -2.82 -17.92 -6.65
N LEU A 84 -2.36 -19.07 -7.12
CA LEU A 84 -1.42 -19.93 -6.39
C LEU A 84 0.01 -19.37 -6.38
N VAL A 85 0.34 -18.49 -7.32
CA VAL A 85 1.67 -17.89 -7.49
C VAL A 85 1.89 -16.68 -6.58
N LEU A 86 0.85 -16.13 -5.93
CA LEU A 86 0.94 -14.99 -5.00
C LEU A 86 1.97 -15.17 -3.86
N ALA A 87 2.34 -16.40 -3.53
CA ALA A 87 3.36 -16.69 -2.53
C ALA A 87 4.80 -16.32 -2.97
N ASP A 88 5.07 -16.29 -4.29
CA ASP A 88 6.42 -16.14 -4.86
C ASP A 88 6.62 -14.84 -5.67
N VAL A 89 5.60 -13.98 -5.78
CA VAL A 89 5.70 -12.73 -6.53
C VAL A 89 6.55 -11.71 -5.77
N THR A 90 7.63 -11.24 -6.40
CA THR A 90 8.47 -10.20 -5.81
C THR A 90 7.88 -8.81 -6.05
N LEU A 91 8.35 -7.82 -5.29
CA LEU A 91 7.98 -6.41 -5.56
C LEU A 91 8.39 -6.00 -6.98
N GLY A 92 9.53 -6.47 -7.48
CA GLY A 92 9.99 -6.18 -8.84
C GLY A 92 8.97 -6.63 -9.88
N ASP A 93 8.51 -7.89 -9.77
CA ASP A 93 7.52 -8.45 -10.70
C ASP A 93 6.22 -7.63 -10.69
N LEU A 94 5.74 -7.21 -9.52
CA LEU A 94 4.53 -6.39 -9.41
C LEU A 94 4.69 -5.01 -10.08
N LEU A 95 5.86 -4.38 -9.95
CA LEU A 95 6.14 -3.11 -10.61
C LEU A 95 6.21 -3.30 -12.13
N ASP A 96 6.88 -4.35 -12.60
CA ASP A 96 6.99 -4.67 -14.03
C ASP A 96 5.61 -4.90 -14.64
N PHE A 97 4.77 -5.73 -14.02
CA PHE A 97 3.39 -5.94 -14.48
C PHE A 97 2.56 -4.64 -14.46
N SER A 98 2.75 -3.79 -13.45
CA SER A 98 2.08 -2.50 -13.40
C SER A 98 2.47 -1.61 -14.58
N THR A 99 3.76 -1.57 -14.95
CA THR A 99 4.21 -0.79 -16.11
C THR A 99 3.76 -1.36 -17.46
N GLN A 100 3.63 -2.69 -17.55
CA GLN A 100 3.04 -3.32 -18.74
C GLN A 100 1.59 -2.88 -18.90
N ILE A 101 0.79 -2.93 -17.82
CA ILE A 101 -0.60 -2.47 -17.82
C ILE A 101 -0.69 -0.98 -18.22
N VAL A 102 0.18 -0.13 -17.68
CA VAL A 102 0.23 1.29 -18.03
C VAL A 102 0.51 1.47 -19.53
N SER A 103 1.52 0.78 -20.05
CA SER A 103 1.90 0.87 -21.47
C SER A 103 0.76 0.42 -22.39
N ASP A 104 0.14 -0.71 -22.08
CA ASP A 104 -0.92 -1.29 -22.88
C ASP A 104 -2.19 -0.42 -22.84
N LYS A 105 -2.63 -0.05 -21.64
CA LYS A 105 -3.95 0.59 -21.42
C LYS A 105 -3.95 2.08 -21.70
N LEU A 106 -2.81 2.75 -21.57
CA LEU A 106 -2.71 4.19 -21.85
C LEU A 106 -2.23 4.49 -23.27
N SER A 107 -1.79 3.48 -24.03
CA SER A 107 -1.48 3.63 -25.45
C SER A 107 -2.73 4.10 -26.21
N GLY A 108 -2.69 5.33 -26.71
CA GLY A 108 -3.83 5.97 -27.39
C GLY A 108 -4.59 7.01 -26.55
N ALA A 109 -4.45 6.98 -25.22
CA ALA A 109 -4.95 8.05 -24.35
C ALA A 109 -3.87 9.09 -24.02
N LEU A 110 -2.61 8.67 -23.92
CA LEU A 110 -1.47 9.55 -23.63
C LEU A 110 -0.36 9.44 -24.68
N ALA A 111 0.42 10.51 -24.79
CA ALA A 111 1.66 10.52 -25.56
C ALA A 111 2.73 9.63 -24.91
N GLY A 112 3.53 8.94 -25.72
CA GLY A 112 4.60 8.03 -25.29
C GLY A 112 5.50 8.60 -24.18
N PRO A 113 6.04 9.83 -24.29
CA PRO A 113 6.90 10.40 -23.24
C PRO A 113 6.23 10.52 -21.85
N LYS A 114 4.91 10.72 -21.79
CA LYS A 114 4.17 10.72 -20.51
C LYS A 114 4.10 9.30 -19.94
N ILE A 115 3.80 8.31 -20.78
CA ILE A 115 3.76 6.89 -20.41
C ILE A 115 5.13 6.44 -19.89
N ASP A 116 6.22 6.77 -20.59
CA ASP A 116 7.59 6.44 -20.20
C ASP A 116 7.93 7.02 -18.82
N LYS A 117 7.52 8.28 -18.57
CA LYS A 117 7.74 8.93 -17.27
C LYS A 117 6.92 8.26 -16.16
N ILE A 118 5.65 7.92 -16.40
CA ILE A 118 4.80 7.19 -15.45
C ILE A 118 5.45 5.85 -15.08
N ASN A 119 5.86 5.07 -16.08
CA ASN A 119 6.52 3.79 -15.88
C ASN A 119 7.82 3.95 -15.08
N ARG A 120 8.63 4.96 -15.41
CA ARG A 120 9.86 5.26 -14.67
C ARG A 120 9.57 5.58 -13.20
N ILE A 121 8.55 6.39 -12.90
CA ILE A 121 8.15 6.68 -11.50
C ILE A 121 7.78 5.38 -10.77
N ILE A 122 7.00 4.49 -11.40
CA ILE A 122 6.58 3.22 -10.79
C ILE A 122 7.80 2.34 -10.48
N ILE A 123 8.69 2.10 -11.44
CA ILE A 123 9.89 1.27 -11.25
C ILE A 123 10.83 1.89 -10.19
N GLU A 124 11.16 3.18 -10.35
CA GLU A 124 12.08 3.86 -9.44
C GLU A 124 11.53 3.98 -8.02
N SER A 125 10.20 3.93 -7.82
CA SER A 125 9.61 3.96 -6.46
C SER A 125 9.98 2.74 -5.60
N GLY A 126 10.36 1.63 -6.24
CA GLY A 126 10.94 0.45 -5.59
C GLY A 126 12.44 0.55 -5.34
N ASN A 127 13.13 1.49 -6.00
CA ASN A 127 14.57 1.69 -5.85
C ASN A 127 14.88 2.58 -4.66
N ARG A 128 15.51 2.01 -3.63
CA ARG A 128 15.84 2.77 -2.41
C ARG A 128 16.92 3.85 -2.59
N PHE A 129 17.60 3.87 -3.72
CA PHE A 129 18.66 4.83 -4.03
C PHE A 129 18.25 5.80 -5.14
N THR A 130 16.98 5.81 -5.55
CA THR A 130 16.52 6.73 -6.59
C THR A 130 16.71 8.17 -6.17
N ASP A 131 17.09 9.01 -7.12
CA ASP A 131 17.11 10.47 -6.96
C ASP A 131 15.87 11.16 -7.53
N MET A 132 14.99 10.41 -8.20
CA MET A 132 13.77 10.95 -8.78
C MET A 132 12.77 11.33 -7.68
N THR A 133 12.46 12.63 -7.58
CA THR A 133 11.59 13.18 -6.53
C THR A 133 10.19 12.55 -6.56
N GLU A 134 9.57 12.41 -7.73
CA GLU A 134 8.27 11.75 -7.88
C GLU A 134 8.28 10.31 -7.38
N ALA A 135 9.36 9.56 -7.66
CA ALA A 135 9.52 8.19 -7.19
C ALA A 135 9.69 8.11 -5.67
N LYS A 136 10.45 9.04 -5.07
CA LYS A 136 10.55 9.20 -3.61
C LYS A 136 9.18 9.45 -2.98
N ILE A 137 8.37 10.33 -3.58
CA ILE A 137 7.02 10.66 -3.11
C ILE A 137 6.09 9.44 -3.18
N LEU A 138 6.09 8.72 -4.31
CA LEU A 138 5.29 7.51 -4.46
C LEU A 138 5.71 6.41 -3.49
N SER A 139 7.02 6.24 -3.27
CA SER A 139 7.57 5.28 -2.29
C SER A 139 7.05 5.57 -0.87
N ASP A 140 7.13 6.84 -0.44
CA ASP A 140 6.64 7.27 0.87
C ASP A 140 5.12 7.14 1.01
N ALA A 141 4.37 7.46 -0.05
CA ALA A 141 2.91 7.30 -0.08
C ALA A 141 2.48 5.82 0.10
N ARG A 142 3.19 4.89 -0.56
CA ARG A 142 2.97 3.44 -0.40
C ARG A 142 3.35 2.96 0.99
N ASN A 143 4.50 3.38 1.49
CA ASN A 143 4.96 3.02 2.84
C ASN A 143 4.02 3.53 3.94
N LEU A 144 3.38 4.68 3.75
CA LEU A 144 2.33 5.16 4.65
C LEU A 144 1.06 4.30 4.61
N ASP A 145 0.60 3.85 3.43
CA ASP A 145 -0.61 3.01 3.31
C ASP A 145 -0.40 1.60 3.90
N ASP A 146 0.84 1.11 3.89
CA ASP A 146 1.24 -0.16 4.49
C ASP A 146 1.42 -0.10 6.01
N MET A 147 1.17 1.06 6.63
CA MET A 147 1.41 1.28 8.06
C MET A 147 0.15 1.77 8.77
N GLY A 148 0.06 1.51 10.07
CA GLY A 148 -1.11 1.84 10.87
C GLY A 148 -2.28 0.89 10.65
N ALA A 149 -3.49 1.34 11.01
CA ALA A 149 -4.70 0.52 10.95
C ALA A 149 -5.03 0.03 9.53
N VAL A 150 -4.86 0.88 8.51
CA VAL A 150 -5.08 0.50 7.10
C VAL A 150 -4.06 -0.55 6.65
N GLY A 151 -2.79 -0.39 7.03
CA GLY A 151 -1.75 -1.37 6.77
C GLY A 151 -2.06 -2.73 7.38
N LEU A 152 -2.51 -2.75 8.64
CA LEU A 152 -2.97 -3.97 9.32
C LEU A 152 -4.17 -4.60 8.62
N PHE A 153 -5.18 -3.81 8.23
CA PHE A 153 -6.33 -4.31 7.49
C PHE A 153 -5.93 -4.99 6.17
N ASN A 154 -5.03 -4.37 5.41
CA ASN A 154 -4.51 -4.93 4.16
C ASN A 154 -3.74 -6.24 4.40
N GLU A 155 -2.99 -6.34 5.50
CA GLU A 155 -2.31 -7.57 5.90
C GLU A 155 -3.31 -8.66 6.31
N PHE A 156 -4.33 -8.32 7.10
CA PHE A 156 -5.34 -9.28 7.56
C PHE A 156 -6.15 -9.83 6.40
N ARG A 157 -6.50 -8.99 5.41
CA ARG A 157 -7.15 -9.44 4.18
C ARG A 157 -6.35 -10.57 3.53
N ARG A 158 -5.03 -10.38 3.36
CA ARG A 158 -4.16 -11.42 2.81
C ARG A 158 -4.16 -12.68 3.67
N TYR A 159 -4.13 -12.54 4.99
CA TYR A 159 -4.13 -13.69 5.90
C TYR A 159 -5.43 -14.49 5.80
N VAL A 160 -6.58 -13.82 5.79
CA VAL A 160 -7.90 -14.47 5.62
C VAL A 160 -7.98 -15.21 4.30
N VAL A 161 -7.50 -14.63 3.19
CA VAL A 161 -7.46 -15.29 1.88
C VAL A 161 -6.61 -16.57 1.90
N HIS A 162 -5.57 -16.63 2.74
CA HIS A 162 -4.71 -17.81 2.91
C HIS A 162 -5.16 -18.73 4.07
N GLY A 163 -6.37 -18.55 4.60
CA GLY A 163 -6.91 -19.37 5.69
C GLY A 163 -6.21 -19.18 7.05
N ARG A 164 -5.47 -18.09 7.24
CA ARG A 164 -4.77 -17.76 8.49
C ARG A 164 -5.70 -17.05 9.48
N GLY A 165 -5.56 -17.39 10.75
CA GLY A 165 -6.39 -16.87 11.85
C GLY A 165 -5.72 -15.79 12.70
N ALA A 166 -6.38 -15.40 13.79
CA ALA A 166 -5.87 -14.41 14.75
C ALA A 166 -4.53 -14.83 15.39
N SER A 167 -4.32 -16.13 15.65
CA SER A 167 -3.05 -16.63 16.19
C SER A 167 -1.90 -16.42 15.19
N ASP A 168 -2.13 -16.64 13.89
CA ASP A 168 -1.12 -16.40 12.85
C ASP A 168 -0.78 -14.91 12.72
N VAL A 169 -1.81 -14.05 12.81
CA VAL A 169 -1.66 -12.59 12.86
C VAL A 169 -0.74 -12.18 14.02
N LEU A 170 -1.04 -12.63 15.23
CA LEU A 170 -0.29 -12.29 16.44
C LEU A 170 1.14 -12.84 16.41
N ASN A 171 1.32 -14.09 15.98
CA ASN A 171 2.65 -14.69 15.82
C ASN A 171 3.49 -13.95 14.77
N SER A 172 2.89 -13.55 13.65
CA SER A 172 3.57 -12.73 12.65
C SER A 172 3.94 -11.35 13.19
N TRP A 173 3.06 -10.73 13.96
CA TRP A 173 3.32 -9.43 14.58
C TRP A 173 4.47 -9.50 15.57
N GLN A 174 4.45 -10.50 16.46
CA GLN A 174 5.52 -10.71 17.43
C GLN A 174 6.87 -10.88 16.76
N ARG A 175 6.95 -11.71 15.69
CA ARG A 175 8.18 -11.84 14.89
C ARG A 175 8.65 -10.51 14.32
N LYS A 176 7.75 -9.66 13.79
CA LYS A 176 8.12 -8.32 13.30
C LYS A 176 8.69 -7.43 14.42
N ILE A 177 8.17 -7.54 15.64
CA ILE A 177 8.70 -6.82 16.81
C ILE A 177 10.09 -7.35 17.19
N ASP A 178 10.23 -8.66 17.33
CA ASP A 178 11.48 -9.32 17.73
C ASP A 178 12.62 -9.02 16.75
N TYR A 179 12.33 -9.06 15.45
CA TYR A 179 13.30 -8.76 14.38
C TYR A 179 13.48 -7.26 14.12
N ARG A 180 12.89 -6.37 14.93
CA ARG A 180 12.97 -4.92 14.77
C ARG A 180 12.56 -4.43 13.37
N TYR A 181 11.65 -5.15 12.72
CA TYR A 181 11.21 -4.89 11.35
C TYR A 181 10.70 -3.45 11.19
N TRP A 182 9.86 -3.00 12.12
CA TRP A 182 9.26 -1.66 12.06
C TRP A 182 10.28 -0.55 12.31
N GLN A 183 11.25 -0.77 13.19
CA GLN A 183 12.34 0.18 13.44
C GLN A 183 13.21 0.34 12.18
N ALA A 184 13.55 -0.75 11.51
CA ALA A 184 14.24 -0.72 10.22
C ALA A 184 13.40 0.02 9.17
N ARG A 185 12.10 -0.29 9.05
CA ARG A 185 11.20 0.37 8.08
C ARG A 185 11.03 1.86 8.35
N LEU A 186 10.93 2.29 9.61
CA LEU A 186 10.86 3.72 9.97
C LEU A 186 12.17 4.45 9.66
N LYS A 187 13.31 3.80 9.92
CA LYS A 187 14.63 4.39 9.68
C LYS A 187 14.98 4.50 8.20
N GLU A 188 14.68 3.46 7.42
CA GLU A 188 15.20 3.31 6.05
C GLU A 188 14.13 3.40 4.96
N GLY A 189 12.85 3.27 5.32
CA GLY A 189 11.74 3.21 4.37
C GLY A 189 11.17 4.57 3.96
N PHE A 190 11.45 5.64 4.71
CA PHE A 190 10.88 6.98 4.44
C PHE A 190 11.95 7.97 3.97
N ARG A 191 11.64 8.66 2.88
CA ARG A 191 12.47 9.68 2.23
C ARG A 191 12.30 11.06 2.84
N PHE A 192 11.09 11.36 3.29
CA PHE A 192 10.70 12.65 3.82
C PHE A 192 10.56 12.57 5.34
N GLU A 193 11.20 13.49 6.06
CA GLU A 193 11.23 13.45 7.53
C GLU A 193 9.83 13.72 8.11
N SER A 194 9.07 14.63 7.49
CA SER A 194 7.69 14.90 7.86
C SER A 194 6.81 13.64 7.71
N VAL A 195 7.05 12.85 6.66
CA VAL A 195 6.33 11.58 6.44
C VAL A 195 6.75 10.53 7.47
N ARG A 196 8.04 10.42 7.77
CA ARG A 196 8.58 9.51 8.79
C ARG A 196 7.98 9.76 10.18
N LYS A 197 7.78 11.03 10.55
CA LYS A 197 7.11 11.41 11.80
C LYS A 197 5.66 10.92 11.83
N LEU A 198 4.90 11.12 10.76
CA LEU A 198 3.54 10.60 10.65
C LEU A 198 3.51 9.05 10.68
N ALA A 199 4.45 8.40 10.02
CA ALA A 199 4.59 6.95 10.04
C ALA A 199 4.82 6.42 11.47
N THR A 200 5.63 7.12 12.26
CA THR A 200 5.86 6.78 13.68
C THR A 200 4.57 6.84 14.49
N GLN A 201 3.72 7.84 14.25
CA GLN A 201 2.40 7.94 14.88
C GLN A 201 1.48 6.79 14.46
N ARG A 202 1.42 6.47 13.16
CA ARG A 202 0.66 5.33 12.63
C ARG A 202 1.14 4.00 13.22
N PHE A 203 2.44 3.82 13.41
CA PHE A 203 2.99 2.64 14.05
C PHE A 203 2.56 2.52 15.52
N SER A 204 2.47 3.63 16.26
CA SER A 204 1.93 3.61 17.63
C SER A 204 0.46 3.19 17.67
N ALA A 205 -0.37 3.66 16.73
CA ALA A 205 -1.75 3.20 16.60
C ALA A 205 -1.84 1.70 16.26
N ALA A 206 -0.97 1.20 15.36
CA ALA A 206 -0.89 -0.22 15.05
C ALA A 206 -0.51 -1.08 16.28
N LYS A 207 0.46 -0.63 17.09
CA LYS A 207 0.82 -1.30 18.34
C LYS A 207 -0.37 -1.38 19.30
N TYR A 208 -1.10 -0.28 19.48
CA TYR A 208 -2.27 -0.26 20.33
C TYR A 208 -3.32 -1.28 19.88
N PHE A 209 -3.64 -1.29 18.59
CA PHE A 209 -4.57 -2.25 18.00
C PHE A 209 -4.13 -3.71 18.22
N MET A 210 -2.86 -4.02 17.94
CA MET A 210 -2.35 -5.39 18.06
C MET A 210 -2.29 -5.87 19.52
N ASN A 211 -2.04 -4.97 20.47
CA ASN A 211 -2.10 -5.30 21.89
C ASN A 211 -3.53 -5.64 22.32
N GLN A 212 -4.52 -4.86 21.87
CA GLN A 212 -5.93 -5.13 22.14
C GLN A 212 -6.37 -6.47 21.54
N LEU A 213 -6.00 -6.74 20.28
CA LEU A 213 -6.25 -8.03 19.64
C LEU A 213 -5.62 -9.19 20.43
N GLY A 214 -4.42 -8.99 20.97
CA GLY A 214 -3.76 -9.98 21.82
C GLY A 214 -4.53 -10.27 23.11
N ALA A 215 -5.00 -9.23 23.80
CA ALA A 215 -5.77 -9.36 25.04
C ALA A 215 -7.10 -10.09 24.81
N GLU A 216 -7.86 -9.72 23.78
CA GLU A 216 -9.11 -10.37 23.41
C GLU A 216 -8.88 -11.83 22.98
N HIS A 217 -7.82 -12.10 22.20
CA HIS A 217 -7.52 -13.45 21.74
C HIS A 217 -7.18 -14.41 22.89
N SER A 218 -6.54 -13.91 23.96
CA SER A 218 -6.24 -14.69 25.16
C SER A 218 -7.32 -14.60 26.23
N ALA A 219 -8.43 -13.87 25.99
CA ALA A 219 -9.45 -13.54 26.99
C ALA A 219 -8.89 -12.93 28.28
N LYS A 220 -7.79 -12.16 28.18
CA LYS A 220 -7.10 -11.58 29.33
C LYS A 220 -7.93 -10.48 29.99
N ASP A 221 -8.65 -9.72 29.18
CA ASP A 221 -9.61 -8.71 29.66
C ASP A 221 -10.68 -9.31 30.59
N LEU A 222 -11.18 -10.49 30.27
CA LEU A 222 -12.12 -11.23 31.11
C LEU A 222 -11.45 -11.75 32.39
N GLU A 223 -10.22 -12.26 32.29
CA GLU A 223 -9.44 -12.69 33.46
C GLU A 223 -9.19 -11.53 34.44
N ASP A 224 -8.75 -10.39 33.93
CA ASP A 224 -8.48 -9.18 34.72
C ASP A 224 -9.76 -8.70 35.43
N MET A 225 -10.91 -8.68 34.72
CA MET A 225 -12.22 -8.33 35.31
C MET A 225 -12.63 -9.27 36.46
N ILE A 226 -12.40 -10.58 36.31
CA ILE A 226 -12.70 -11.55 37.37
C ILE A 226 -11.81 -11.30 38.59
N LEU A 227 -10.50 -11.09 38.39
CA LEU A 227 -9.56 -10.83 39.48
C LEU A 227 -9.87 -9.53 40.23
N GLU A 228 -10.29 -8.47 39.54
CA GLU A 228 -10.72 -7.23 40.17
C GLU A 228 -11.95 -7.45 41.07
N SER A 229 -12.93 -8.25 40.61
CA SER A 229 -14.13 -8.56 41.38
C SER A 229 -13.89 -9.44 42.63
N LEU A 230 -12.80 -10.21 42.65
CA LEU A 230 -12.40 -11.03 43.80
C LEU A 230 -11.63 -10.23 44.87
N ASN A 231 -11.08 -9.08 44.50
CA ASN A 231 -10.32 -8.20 45.39
C ASN A 231 -11.13 -7.00 45.93
N SER A 232 -12.36 -6.81 45.44
CA SER A 232 -13.34 -5.81 45.89
C SER A 232 -14.29 -6.36 46.95
#